data_AF-A0A1W9W5Z8-F1
#
_entry.id   AF-A0A1W9W5Z8-F1
#
_cell.length_a   1.000
_cell.length_b   1.000
_cell.length_c   1.000
_cell.angle_alpha   90.00
_cell.angle_beta   90.00
_cell.angle_gamma   90.00
#
_symmetry.space_group_name_H-M   'P 1'
#
loop_
_entity.id
_entity.type
_entity.pdbx_description
1 polymer ?
#
loop_
_entity_poly.entity_id
_entity_poly.type
_entity_poly.pdbx_seq_one_letter_code
_entity_poly.pdbx_strand_id
1 'polypeptide(L)'
;MSSSIMITGASSGIGKALAFELAKKGYSLALTGRSEDRLKQIRKEIITAYHPPIVSVRPLDVTDYDDVFRAVNEMAHELGGLDIVFANAGVGLGERVGRGDFEKARETIQVNLMGAIATVDAAAAYFLEKGKGHIVGTSSVAAFRGQEKAVFDIR
;
A
#
# COMPACT_ATOMS: atom_id res chain seq x y z
N MET A 1 14.70 -18.25 8.16
CA MET A 1 14.42 -17.33 7.04
C MET A 1 13.74 -16.09 7.62
N SER A 2 14.11 -14.88 7.21
CA SER A 2 13.36 -13.70 7.63
C SER A 2 12.08 -13.59 6.81
N SER A 3 11.02 -13.06 7.42
CA SER A 3 9.75 -12.84 6.74
C SER A 3 9.85 -11.70 5.73
N SER A 4 9.02 -11.77 4.70
CA SER A 4 9.00 -10.83 3.57
C SER A 4 7.64 -10.14 3.46
N ILE A 5 7.65 -8.84 3.13
CA ILE A 5 6.42 -8.06 2.99
C ILE A 5 6.47 -7.11 1.79
N MET A 6 5.35 -6.99 1.08
CA MET A 6 5.09 -5.94 0.11
C MET A 6 4.14 -4.90 0.71
N ILE A 7 4.47 -3.63 0.56
CA ILE A 7 3.68 -2.51 1.10
C ILE A 7 3.28 -1.59 -0.05
N THR A 8 1.98 -1.37 -0.26
CA THR A 8 1.49 -0.30 -1.13
C THR A 8 1.37 1.01 -0.38
N GLY A 9 1.70 2.13 -1.04
CA GLY A 9 1.74 3.44 -0.39
C GLY A 9 2.87 3.57 0.65
N ALA A 10 4.02 2.95 0.40
CA ALA A 10 5.17 2.94 1.30
C ALA A 10 5.95 4.28 1.33
N SER A 11 5.65 5.21 0.42
CA SER A 11 6.39 6.47 0.26
C SER A 11 6.10 7.53 1.32
N SER A 12 5.12 7.31 2.21
CA SER A 12 4.75 8.22 3.29
C SER A 12 3.93 7.54 4.39
N GLY A 13 3.61 8.30 5.46
CA GLY A 13 2.60 7.93 6.46
C GLY A 13 2.81 6.57 7.10
N ILE A 14 1.71 5.81 7.25
CA ILE A 14 1.68 4.49 7.89
C ILE A 14 2.57 3.49 7.14
N GLY A 15 2.54 3.50 5.80
CA GLY A 15 3.36 2.61 4.98
C GLY A 15 4.85 2.83 5.20
N LYS A 16 5.31 4.09 5.22
CA LYS A 16 6.71 4.42 5.56
C LYS A 16 7.05 3.96 6.97
N ALA A 17 6.24 4.31 7.97
CA ALA A 17 6.52 3.95 9.36
C ALA A 17 6.62 2.42 9.55
N LEU A 18 5.71 1.66 8.94
CA LEU A 18 5.74 0.20 8.98
C LEU A 18 7.00 -0.36 8.32
N ALA A 19 7.43 0.19 7.18
CA ALA A 19 8.65 -0.25 6.51
C ALA A 19 9.89 -0.12 7.42
N PHE A 20 10.02 0.98 8.17
CA PHE A 20 11.12 1.17 9.13
C PHE A 20 11.04 0.17 10.28
N GLU A 21 9.84 -0.02 10.87
CA GLU A 21 9.67 -0.96 11.98
C GLU A 21 9.94 -2.42 11.59
N LEU A 22 9.54 -2.83 10.38
CA LEU A 22 9.79 -4.18 9.90
C LEU A 22 11.25 -4.38 9.47
N ALA A 23 11.89 -3.37 8.87
CA ALA A 23 13.33 -3.40 8.59
C ALA A 23 14.14 -3.61 9.88
N LYS A 24 13.81 -2.87 10.95
CA LYS A 24 14.45 -3.03 12.27
C LYS A 24 14.32 -4.45 12.83
N LYS A 25 13.26 -5.17 12.44
CA LYS A 25 13.02 -6.58 12.79
C LYS A 25 13.64 -7.58 11.81
N GLY A 26 14.39 -7.12 10.82
CA GLY A 26 15.09 -7.95 9.84
C GLY A 26 14.23 -8.48 8.69
N TYR A 27 13.05 -7.90 8.44
CA TYR A 27 12.20 -8.29 7.33
C TYR A 27 12.80 -7.88 5.98
N SER A 28 12.57 -8.69 4.96
CA SER A 28 12.78 -8.29 3.56
C SER A 28 11.59 -7.46 3.09
N LEU A 29 11.85 -6.36 2.40
CA LEU A 29 10.84 -5.35 2.08
C LEU A 29 10.70 -5.12 0.57
N ALA A 30 9.46 -5.12 0.09
CA ALA A 30 9.06 -4.64 -1.22
C ALA A 30 8.26 -3.33 -1.04
N LEU A 31 8.87 -2.20 -1.38
CA LEU A 31 8.30 -0.88 -1.17
C LEU A 31 7.72 -0.33 -2.46
N THR A 32 6.42 -0.04 -2.46
CA THR A 32 5.73 0.49 -3.65
C THR A 32 4.95 1.77 -3.39
N GLY A 33 4.78 2.55 -4.44
CA GLY A 33 4.06 3.83 -4.44
C GLY A 33 4.46 4.71 -5.63
N ARG A 34 3.72 5.79 -5.87
CA ARG A 34 3.90 6.61 -7.09
C ARG A 34 5.22 7.37 -7.19
N SER A 35 5.82 7.75 -6.06
CA SER A 35 7.03 8.58 -6.04
C SER A 35 8.28 7.72 -5.84
N GLU A 36 8.95 7.39 -6.95
CA GLU A 36 10.17 6.57 -6.95
C GLU A 36 11.29 7.17 -6.09
N ASP A 37 11.52 8.48 -6.20
CA ASP A 37 12.60 9.16 -5.47
C ASP A 37 12.41 9.04 -3.95
N ARG A 38 11.18 9.19 -3.46
CA ARG A 38 10.87 9.00 -2.03
C ARG A 38 11.12 7.56 -1.60
N LEU A 39 10.75 6.58 -2.42
CA LEU A 39 10.98 5.17 -2.11
C LEU A 39 12.47 4.85 -2.08
N LYS A 40 13.25 5.35 -3.05
CA LYS A 40 14.72 5.18 -3.09
C LYS A 40 15.38 5.81 -1.87
N GLN A 41 14.93 7.00 -1.47
CA GLN A 41 15.41 7.66 -0.26
C GLN A 41 15.10 6.85 1.01
N ILE A 42 13.86 6.34 1.14
CA ILE A 42 13.46 5.46 2.24
C ILE A 42 14.30 4.19 2.28
N ARG A 43 14.51 3.54 1.12
CA ARG A 43 15.38 2.36 1.00
C ARG A 43 16.79 2.66 1.50
N LYS A 44 17.37 3.79 1.11
CA LYS A 44 18.70 4.21 1.57
C LYS A 44 18.74 4.39 3.09
N GLU A 45 17.78 5.11 3.66
CA GLU A 45 17.64 5.30 5.11
C GLU A 45 17.55 3.97 5.86
N ILE A 46 16.70 3.05 5.38
CA ILE A 46 16.50 1.73 5.96
C ILE A 46 17.77 0.88 5.91
N ILE A 47 18.44 0.81 4.76
CA ILE A 47 19.65 -0.01 4.58
C ILE A 47 20.76 0.49 5.51
N THR A 48 20.96 1.81 5.58
CA THR A 48 21.97 2.42 6.45
C THR A 48 21.68 2.19 7.93
N ALA A 49 20.42 2.24 8.36
CA ALA A 49 20.07 2.14 9.77
C ALA A 49 19.99 0.69 10.29
N TYR A 50 19.49 -0.26 9.50
CA TYR A 50 19.06 -1.57 10.01
C TYR A 50 19.67 -2.76 9.29
N HIS A 51 20.28 -2.57 8.11
CA HIS A 51 20.88 -3.66 7.31
C HIS A 51 19.96 -4.88 7.11
N PRO A 52 18.68 -4.70 6.70
CA PRO A 52 17.79 -5.83 6.42
C PRO A 52 18.29 -6.63 5.21
N PRO A 53 17.83 -7.88 5.01
CA PRO A 53 18.36 -8.75 3.96
C PRO A 53 18.14 -8.21 2.55
N ILE A 54 16.91 -7.79 2.23
CA ILE A 54 16.53 -7.25 0.92
C ILE A 54 15.58 -6.07 1.12
N VAL A 55 15.81 -4.97 0.38
CA VAL A 55 14.87 -3.87 0.24
C VAL A 55 14.75 -3.53 -1.23
N SER A 56 13.68 -4.00 -1.86
CA SER A 56 13.32 -3.65 -3.22
C SER A 56 12.36 -2.46 -3.26
N VAL A 57 12.45 -1.68 -4.34
CA VAL A 57 11.65 -0.50 -4.60
C VAL A 57 11.11 -0.60 -6.02
N ARG A 58 9.79 -0.43 -6.17
CA ARG A 58 9.13 -0.38 -7.46
C ARG A 58 8.06 0.70 -7.47
N PRO A 59 8.11 1.68 -8.40
CA PRO A 59 7.00 2.59 -8.61
C PRO A 59 5.72 1.81 -8.92
N LEU A 60 4.61 2.22 -8.33
CA LEU A 60 3.30 1.59 -8.58
C LEU A 60 2.19 2.61 -8.35
N ASP A 61 1.33 2.75 -9.35
CA ASP A 61 0.00 3.31 -9.18
C ASP A 61 -0.99 2.16 -9.04
N VAL A 62 -1.67 2.07 -7.90
CA VAL A 62 -2.63 0.98 -7.64
C VAL A 62 -3.89 1.05 -8.49
N THR A 63 -4.08 2.13 -9.25
CA THR A 63 -5.16 2.26 -10.25
C THR A 63 -4.81 1.63 -11.60
N ASP A 64 -3.55 1.26 -11.83
CA ASP A 64 -3.15 0.39 -12.94
C ASP A 64 -3.21 -1.07 -12.47
N TYR A 65 -4.39 -1.68 -12.64
CA TYR A 65 -4.69 -3.00 -12.07
C TYR A 65 -3.79 -4.10 -12.65
N ASP A 66 -3.51 -4.07 -13.96
CA ASP A 66 -2.60 -5.04 -14.57
C ASP A 66 -1.19 -4.90 -14.00
N ASP A 67 -0.75 -3.67 -13.73
CA ASP A 67 0.55 -3.43 -13.12
C ASP A 67 0.63 -3.89 -11.67
N VAL A 68 -0.47 -3.84 -10.91
CA VAL A 68 -0.53 -4.39 -9.55
C VAL A 68 -0.26 -5.90 -9.57
N PHE A 69 -0.86 -6.65 -10.49
CA PHE A 69 -0.61 -8.08 -10.64
C PHE A 69 0.84 -8.39 -11.01
N ARG A 70 1.42 -7.61 -11.93
CA ARG A 70 2.85 -7.74 -12.27
C ARG A 70 3.74 -7.45 -11.07
N ALA A 71 3.47 -6.35 -10.36
CA ALA A 71 4.24 -5.91 -9.21
C ALA A 71 4.31 -6.96 -8.10
N VAL A 72 3.19 -7.61 -7.75
CA VAL A 72 3.19 -8.66 -6.71
C VAL A 72 4.13 -9.80 -7.10
N ASN A 73 4.04 -10.30 -8.34
CA ASN A 73 4.84 -11.42 -8.81
C ASN A 73 6.33 -11.06 -8.96
N GLU A 74 6.64 -9.91 -9.58
CA GLU A 74 8.01 -9.42 -9.78
C GLU A 74 8.72 -9.22 -8.44
N MET A 75 8.07 -8.52 -7.51
CA MET A 75 8.66 -8.23 -6.21
C MET A 75 8.78 -9.51 -5.37
N ALA A 76 7.79 -10.41 -5.40
CA ALA A 76 7.91 -11.69 -4.73
C ALA A 76 9.11 -12.50 -5.23
N HIS A 77 9.37 -12.48 -6.55
CA HIS A 77 10.56 -13.10 -7.13
C HIS A 77 11.86 -12.45 -6.64
N GLU A 78 11.94 -11.12 -6.64
CA GLU A 78 13.12 -10.38 -6.16
C GLU A 78 13.44 -10.64 -4.69
N LEU A 79 12.42 -10.83 -3.85
CA LEU A 79 12.59 -11.16 -2.43
C LEU A 79 12.87 -12.65 -2.18
N GLY A 80 12.78 -13.50 -3.20
CA GLY A 80 12.89 -14.97 -3.07
C GLY A 80 11.66 -15.63 -2.45
N GLY A 81 10.53 -14.92 -2.42
CA GLY A 81 9.28 -15.30 -1.78
C GLY A 81 8.59 -14.09 -1.17
N LEU A 82 7.28 -14.21 -0.98
CA LEU A 82 6.47 -13.21 -0.30
C LEU A 82 5.62 -13.89 0.77
N ASP A 83 5.57 -13.33 1.99
CA ASP A 83 4.77 -13.86 3.09
C ASP A 83 3.56 -12.95 3.41
N ILE A 84 3.71 -11.64 3.20
CA ILE A 84 2.71 -10.64 3.57
C ILE A 84 2.52 -9.61 2.45
N VAL A 85 1.27 -9.25 2.15
CA VAL A 85 0.94 -8.04 1.38
C VAL A 85 0.13 -7.10 2.25
N PHE A 86 0.58 -5.84 2.34
CA PHE A 86 -0.13 -4.76 3.01
C PHE A 86 -0.72 -3.79 1.97
N ALA A 87 -2.02 -3.95 1.71
CA ALA A 87 -2.81 -3.07 0.86
C ALA A 87 -3.14 -1.77 1.63
N ASN A 88 -2.19 -0.83 1.57
CA ASN A 88 -2.21 0.39 2.38
C ASN A 88 -2.32 1.69 1.57
N ALA A 89 -2.06 1.66 0.25
CA ALA A 89 -2.17 2.83 -0.59
C ALA A 89 -3.55 3.51 -0.41
N GLY A 90 -3.53 4.80 -0.14
CA GLY A 90 -4.74 5.57 0.10
C GLY A 90 -4.49 7.08 0.00
N VAL A 91 -5.53 7.81 -0.38
CA VAL A 91 -5.58 9.26 -0.46
C VAL A 91 -6.83 9.81 0.23
N GLY A 92 -6.76 11.05 0.72
CA GLY A 92 -7.90 11.76 1.31
C GLY A 92 -8.05 13.12 0.64
N LEU A 93 -8.77 13.16 -0.49
CA LEU A 93 -8.84 14.34 -1.36
C LEU A 93 -10.19 15.07 -1.30
N GLY A 94 -11.17 14.54 -0.56
CA GLY A 94 -12.52 15.10 -0.49
C GLY A 94 -12.65 16.26 0.50
N GLU A 95 -13.35 17.32 0.08
CA GLU A 95 -13.93 18.32 0.98
C GLU A 95 -15.39 17.96 1.33
N ARG A 96 -16.14 18.93 1.89
CA ARG A 96 -17.59 18.76 2.10
C ARG A 96 -18.29 18.44 0.77
N VAL A 97 -19.20 17.47 0.80
CA VAL A 97 -20.03 17.08 -0.37
C VAL A 97 -20.77 18.30 -0.92
N GLY A 98 -21.06 18.37 -2.22
CA GLY A 98 -21.79 19.50 -2.81
C GLY A 98 -20.95 20.75 -3.12
N ARG A 99 -19.62 20.70 -2.96
CA ARG A 99 -18.69 21.75 -3.41
C ARG A 99 -18.20 21.60 -4.86
N GLY A 100 -18.71 20.61 -5.60
CA GLY A 100 -18.31 20.35 -6.98
C GLY A 100 -17.08 19.45 -7.14
N ASP A 101 -16.63 18.79 -6.07
CA ASP A 101 -15.41 17.96 -6.05
C ASP A 101 -15.65 16.48 -6.43
N PHE A 102 -16.59 16.20 -7.35
CA PHE A 102 -16.91 14.81 -7.72
C PHE A 102 -15.67 14.04 -8.21
N GLU A 103 -14.81 14.67 -9.01
CA GLU A 103 -13.60 14.03 -9.52
C GLU A 103 -12.61 13.64 -8.42
N LYS A 104 -12.47 14.45 -7.36
CA LYS A 104 -11.63 14.10 -6.20
C LYS A 104 -12.21 12.94 -5.40
N ALA A 105 -13.54 12.89 -5.28
CA ALA A 105 -14.23 11.76 -4.66
C ALA A 105 -14.03 10.48 -5.50
N ARG A 106 -14.17 10.59 -6.83
CA ARG A 106 -13.90 9.49 -7.77
C ARG A 106 -12.47 8.99 -7.64
N GLU A 107 -11.47 9.88 -7.63
CA GLU A 107 -10.06 9.51 -7.43
C GLU A 107 -9.86 8.77 -6.09
N THR A 108 -10.48 9.26 -5.03
CA THR A 108 -10.42 8.60 -3.71
C THR A 108 -10.98 7.17 -3.79
N ILE A 109 -12.07 6.93 -4.51
CA ILE A 109 -12.63 5.59 -4.72
C ILE A 109 -11.70 4.73 -5.58
N GLN A 110 -11.13 5.26 -6.66
CA GLN A 110 -10.21 4.52 -7.51
C GLN A 110 -8.99 4.04 -6.72
N VAL A 111 -8.39 4.89 -5.89
CA VAL A 111 -7.22 4.50 -5.10
C VAL A 111 -7.60 3.63 -3.90
N ASN A 112 -8.50 4.10 -3.04
CA ASN A 112 -8.73 3.50 -1.72
C ASN A 112 -9.59 2.24 -1.78
N LEU A 113 -10.45 2.11 -2.79
CA LEU A 113 -11.32 0.96 -2.94
C LEU A 113 -10.85 0.07 -4.08
N MET A 114 -10.85 0.57 -5.32
CA MET A 114 -10.52 -0.26 -6.48
C MET A 114 -9.06 -0.73 -6.44
N GLY A 115 -8.12 0.16 -6.13
CA GLY A 115 -6.71 -0.20 -5.97
C GLY A 115 -6.44 -1.16 -4.80
N ALA A 116 -7.18 -1.02 -3.70
CA ALA A 116 -7.11 -1.97 -2.59
C ALA A 116 -7.65 -3.35 -3.01
N ILE A 117 -8.79 -3.42 -3.72
CA ILE A 117 -9.34 -4.66 -4.27
C ILE A 117 -8.33 -5.32 -5.21
N ALA A 118 -7.76 -4.57 -6.16
CA ALA A 118 -6.75 -5.11 -7.09
C ALA A 118 -5.52 -5.65 -6.35
N THR A 119 -5.06 -4.95 -5.31
CA THR A 119 -3.92 -5.40 -4.49
C THR A 119 -4.25 -6.69 -3.73
N VAL A 120 -5.44 -6.77 -3.12
CA VAL A 120 -5.90 -7.96 -2.39
C VAL A 120 -6.06 -9.14 -3.34
N ASP A 121 -6.63 -8.93 -4.52
CA ASP A 121 -6.86 -9.98 -5.51
C ASP A 121 -5.54 -10.53 -6.06
N ALA A 122 -4.61 -9.65 -6.45
CA ALA A 122 -3.27 -10.05 -6.88
C ALA A 122 -2.50 -10.81 -5.79
N ALA A 123 -2.58 -10.35 -4.54
CA ALA A 123 -1.97 -11.04 -3.40
C ALA A 123 -2.62 -12.40 -3.13
N ALA A 124 -3.94 -12.49 -3.20
CA ALA A 124 -4.68 -13.73 -3.00
C ALA A 124 -4.34 -14.76 -4.09
N ALA A 125 -4.30 -14.34 -5.37
CA ALA A 125 -3.89 -15.19 -6.47
C ALA A 125 -2.50 -15.78 -6.25
N TYR A 126 -1.53 -14.94 -5.87
CA TYR A 126 -0.17 -15.39 -5.53
C TYR A 126 -0.14 -16.37 -4.33
N PHE A 127 -0.82 -16.03 -3.23
CA PHE A 127 -0.79 -16.85 -2.01
C PHE A 127 -1.56 -18.16 -2.13
N LEU A 128 -2.62 -18.21 -2.94
CA LEU A 128 -3.34 -19.44 -3.26
C LEU A 128 -2.44 -20.41 -4.04
N GLU A 129 -1.65 -19.93 -4.99
CA GLU A 129 -0.66 -20.74 -5.71
C GLU A 129 0.43 -21.27 -4.76
N LYS A 130 0.87 -20.46 -3.80
CA LYS A 130 1.90 -20.85 -2.81
C LYS A 130 1.36 -21.66 -1.62
N GLY A 131 0.05 -21.71 -1.43
CA GLY A 131 -0.63 -22.40 -0.32
C GLY A 131 -0.44 -21.74 1.06
N LYS A 132 0.12 -20.53 1.12
CA LYS A 132 0.34 -19.77 2.36
C LYS A 132 0.53 -18.28 2.09
N GLY A 133 0.20 -17.45 3.07
CA GLY A 133 0.46 -16.01 3.07
C GLY A 133 -0.53 -15.24 3.95
N HIS A 134 -0.30 -13.94 4.10
CA HIS A 134 -1.19 -13.06 4.86
C HIS A 134 -1.45 -11.76 4.10
N ILE A 135 -2.71 -11.33 4.07
CA ILE A 135 -3.12 -10.07 3.45
C ILE A 135 -3.64 -9.16 4.54
N VAL A 136 -3.10 -7.94 4.60
CA VAL A 136 -3.54 -6.89 5.52
C VAL A 136 -4.06 -5.72 4.68
N GLY A 137 -5.23 -5.19 5.03
CA GLY A 137 -5.79 -4.00 4.39
C GLY A 137 -5.88 -2.83 5.35
N THR A 138 -5.53 -1.63 4.88
CA THR A 138 -5.81 -0.39 5.62
C THR A 138 -7.26 0.03 5.39
N SER A 139 -7.98 0.26 6.48
CA SER A 139 -9.30 0.89 6.48
C SER A 139 -9.30 2.09 7.44
N SER A 140 -10.47 2.60 7.81
CA SER A 140 -10.62 3.72 8.73
C SER A 140 -11.88 3.56 9.58
N VAL A 141 -11.89 4.22 10.74
CA VAL A 141 -13.12 4.44 11.53
C VAL A 141 -14.22 5.10 10.70
N ALA A 142 -13.84 5.84 9.65
CA ALA A 142 -14.77 6.44 8.69
C ALA A 142 -15.58 5.40 7.89
N ALA A 143 -15.15 4.14 7.85
CA ALA A 143 -15.94 3.05 7.26
C ALA A 143 -17.15 2.66 8.12
N PHE A 144 -17.11 2.92 9.43
CA PHE A 144 -18.21 2.61 10.36
C PHE A 144 -19.14 3.79 10.60
N ARG A 145 -18.67 5.03 10.38
CA ARG A 145 -19.47 6.24 10.58
C ARG A 145 -19.01 7.40 9.70
N GLY A 146 -19.95 8.25 9.30
CA GLY A 146 -19.64 9.53 8.67
C GLY A 146 -18.86 10.44 9.63
N GLN A 147 -17.99 11.29 9.08
CA GLN A 147 -17.32 12.32 9.85
C GLN A 147 -18.23 13.56 9.97
N GLU A 148 -18.25 14.22 11.13
CA GLU A 148 -19.10 15.41 11.39
C GLU A 148 -18.98 16.49 10.30
N LYS A 149 -17.80 16.65 9.70
CA LYS A 149 -17.57 17.63 8.64
C LYS A 149 -18.32 17.34 7.33
N ALA A 150 -18.86 16.13 7.14
CA ALA A 150 -19.58 15.71 5.94
C ALA A 150 -21.11 15.88 6.02
N VAL A 151 -21.65 16.28 7.18
CA VAL A 151 -23.09 16.40 7.42
C VAL A 151 -23.57 17.82 7.11
N PHE A 152 -24.68 17.92 6.35
CA PHE A 152 -25.40 19.17 6.11
C PHE A 152 -26.62 19.25 7.03
N ASP A 153 -26.87 20.42 7.62
CA ASP A 153 -28.21 20.83 8.06
C ASP A 153 -28.78 21.65 6.90
N ILE A 154 -29.59 21.03 6.04
CA ILE A 154 -30.30 21.71 4.95
C ILE A 154 -31.57 22.30 5.58
N ARG A 155 -31.53 23.57 5.94
CA ARG A 155 -32.71 24.36 6.32
C ARG A 155 -32.95 25.46 5.30
#